data_AF-A0A160MHN0-F1
#
_entry.id   AF-A0A160MHN0-F1
#
_cell.length_a   1.000
_cell.length_b   1.000
_cell.length_c   1.000
_cell.angle_alpha   90.00
_cell.angle_beta   90.00
_cell.angle_gamma   90.00
#
_symmetry.space_group_name_H-M   'P 1'
#
loop_
_entity.id
_entity.type
_entity.pdbx_description
1 polymer ?
#
loop_
_entity_poly.entity_id
_entity_poly.type
_entity_poly.pdbx_seq_one_letter_code
_entity_poly.pdbx_strand_id
1 'polypeptide(L)'
;MAGGRLAQGPVPYNVLNDPFTKIKAVTDDVFGVKGTGKSNLEVQFTKEQLATKPSYSPAPDKWTKKGGKVTIDEDGTWVYTNKKGQTVRYPDGYPDFTEYAHPTVKPVEIEIANPTNRPLDYKNANVEAGLSKDSDPPVPALDKPPVGYIWHHHQNGKTMILVDKDIHRQFTHTGGVSTVNGKK
;
A
#
# COMPACT_ATOMS: atom_id res chain seq x y z
N MET A 1 61.20 -20.90 -3.27
CA MET A 1 60.28 -19.80 -2.95
C MET A 1 59.39 -19.53 -4.14
N ALA A 2 58.06 -19.53 -3.91
CA ALA A 2 56.95 -19.17 -4.82
C ALA A 2 56.77 -20.10 -6.06
N GLY A 3 55.68 -20.83 -6.30
CA GLY A 3 54.31 -20.75 -5.75
C GLY A 3 53.42 -19.86 -6.62
N GLY A 4 52.92 -20.39 -7.75
CA GLY A 4 51.98 -19.70 -8.64
C GLY A 4 50.88 -20.65 -9.13
N ARG A 5 49.68 -20.54 -8.55
CA ARG A 5 48.46 -21.25 -8.94
C ARG A 5 47.91 -20.65 -10.24
N LEU A 6 47.68 -21.49 -11.25
CA LEU A 6 46.83 -21.16 -12.40
C LEU A 6 45.37 -21.29 -11.97
N ALA A 7 44.63 -20.18 -12.00
CA ALA A 7 43.19 -20.17 -11.74
C ALA A 7 42.45 -20.74 -12.95
N GLN A 8 41.61 -21.76 -12.74
CA GLN A 8 40.65 -22.24 -13.72
C GLN A 8 39.55 -21.18 -13.90
N GLY A 9 39.34 -20.72 -15.13
CA GLY A 9 38.22 -19.85 -15.47
C GLY A 9 36.89 -20.63 -15.41
N PRO A 10 35.75 -19.94 -15.18
CA PRO A 10 34.45 -20.60 -15.13
C PRO A 10 34.06 -21.18 -16.49
N VAL A 11 33.64 -22.45 -16.47
CA VAL A 11 32.97 -23.15 -17.56
C VAL A 11 31.75 -22.35 -18.07
N PRO A 12 31.53 -22.24 -19.39
CA PRO A 12 30.37 -21.53 -19.92
C PRO A 12 29.09 -22.26 -19.54
N TYR A 13 28.17 -21.56 -18.88
CA TYR A 13 26.83 -22.06 -18.57
C TYR A 13 26.03 -22.24 -19.88
N ASN A 14 25.56 -23.46 -20.11
CA ASN A 14 24.66 -23.82 -21.21
C ASN A 14 23.30 -23.09 -21.07
N VAL A 15 23.00 -22.20 -22.01
CA VAL A 15 21.82 -21.29 -22.01
C VAL A 15 20.51 -21.96 -22.47
N LEU A 16 20.44 -23.29 -22.54
CA LEU A 16 19.28 -24.00 -23.10
C LEU A 16 18.26 -24.51 -22.07
N ASN A 17 18.53 -24.41 -20.77
CA ASN A 17 17.61 -24.86 -19.71
C ASN A 17 17.53 -23.87 -18.53
N ASP A 18 17.56 -22.58 -18.82
CA ASP A 18 17.35 -21.54 -17.82
C ASP A 18 15.84 -21.28 -17.59
N PRO A 19 15.32 -21.46 -16.36
CA PRO A 19 13.93 -21.14 -16.04
C PRO A 19 13.58 -19.66 -16.24
N PHE A 20 14.54 -18.73 -16.17
CA PHE A 20 14.29 -17.30 -16.40
C PHE A 20 14.00 -16.97 -17.87
N THR A 21 14.63 -17.67 -18.79
CA THR A 21 14.38 -17.50 -20.24
C THR A 21 12.99 -18.00 -20.64
N LYS A 22 12.49 -19.08 -20.00
CA LYS A 22 11.10 -19.55 -20.18
C LYS A 22 10.07 -18.54 -19.66
N ILE A 23 10.32 -17.90 -18.51
CA ILE A 23 9.42 -16.89 -17.96
C ILE A 23 9.33 -15.68 -18.91
N LYS A 24 10.45 -15.29 -19.53
CA LYS A 24 10.49 -14.17 -20.49
C LYS A 24 9.72 -14.47 -21.79
N ALA A 25 9.78 -15.70 -22.28
CA ALA A 25 8.99 -16.12 -23.46
C ALA A 25 7.48 -16.15 -23.16
N VAL A 26 7.08 -16.59 -21.96
CA VAL A 26 5.66 -16.59 -21.53
C VAL A 26 5.13 -15.17 -21.36
N THR A 27 5.95 -14.19 -20.96
CA THR A 27 5.49 -12.80 -20.85
C THR A 27 5.32 -12.12 -22.20
N ASP A 28 6.18 -12.41 -23.18
CA ASP A 28 6.12 -11.75 -24.49
C ASP A 28 4.93 -12.27 -25.34
N ASP A 29 4.51 -13.53 -25.16
CA ASP A 29 3.31 -14.10 -25.81
C ASP A 29 1.98 -13.59 -25.23
N VAL A 30 1.97 -13.03 -24.01
CA VAL A 30 0.76 -12.46 -23.37
C VAL A 30 0.43 -11.05 -23.89
N PHE A 31 1.37 -10.33 -24.51
CA PHE A 31 1.15 -8.95 -24.97
C PHE A 31 0.96 -8.80 -26.49
N GLY A 32 0.79 -9.90 -27.22
CA GLY A 32 0.68 -9.91 -28.67
C GLY A 32 -0.72 -10.11 -29.25
N VAL A 33 -1.75 -9.35 -28.84
CA VAL A 33 -3.05 -9.37 -29.58
C VAL A 33 -3.66 -7.98 -29.72
N LYS A 34 -3.65 -7.46 -30.96
CA LYS A 34 -4.57 -6.41 -31.44
C LYS A 34 -5.96 -7.02 -31.56
N GLY A 35 -6.94 -6.58 -30.74
CA GLY A 35 -8.34 -6.97 -30.90
C GLY A 35 -9.30 -6.37 -29.87
N THR A 36 -10.22 -5.52 -30.34
CA THR A 36 -11.55 -5.17 -29.81
C THR A 36 -11.80 -5.29 -28.28
N GLY A 37 -11.59 -4.18 -27.56
CA GLY A 37 -12.61 -3.60 -26.65
C GLY A 37 -13.18 -4.41 -25.48
N LYS A 38 -12.50 -5.41 -24.92
CA LYS A 38 -12.79 -5.92 -23.57
C LYS A 38 -11.88 -5.24 -22.56
N SER A 39 -12.40 -4.87 -21.40
CA SER A 39 -11.58 -4.21 -20.38
C SER A 39 -10.45 -5.15 -19.94
N ASN A 40 -9.21 -4.66 -19.88
CA ASN A 40 -8.04 -5.45 -19.41
C ASN A 40 -8.23 -6.06 -18.01
N LEU A 41 -9.26 -5.63 -17.26
CA LEU A 41 -9.65 -6.17 -15.96
C LEU A 41 -10.21 -7.59 -16.04
N GLU A 42 -11.12 -7.88 -16.96
CA GLU A 42 -11.77 -9.20 -17.08
C GLU A 42 -10.79 -10.28 -17.56
N VAL A 43 -9.67 -9.85 -18.15
CA VAL A 43 -8.56 -10.73 -18.55
C VAL A 43 -7.64 -11.01 -17.37
N GLN A 44 -7.59 -10.12 -16.37
CA GLN A 44 -6.66 -10.19 -15.25
C GLN A 44 -7.28 -10.78 -13.97
N PHE A 45 -8.59 -10.60 -13.77
CA PHE A 45 -9.34 -11.11 -12.61
C PHE A 45 -10.69 -11.70 -13.05
N THR A 46 -11.13 -12.77 -12.38
CA THR A 46 -12.48 -13.30 -12.58
C THR A 46 -13.54 -12.36 -11.97
N LYS A 47 -14.81 -12.55 -12.34
CA LYS A 47 -15.91 -11.76 -11.78
C LYS A 47 -16.05 -11.98 -10.27
N GLU A 48 -15.82 -13.21 -9.83
CA GLU A 48 -15.85 -13.63 -8.43
C GLU A 48 -14.73 -12.96 -7.65
N GLN A 49 -13.52 -12.89 -8.20
CA GLN A 49 -12.41 -12.15 -7.61
C GLN A 49 -12.73 -10.66 -7.51
N LEU A 50 -13.23 -10.04 -8.59
CA LEU A 50 -13.60 -8.62 -8.57
C LEU A 50 -14.67 -8.30 -7.53
N ALA A 51 -15.56 -9.25 -7.20
CA ALA A 51 -16.56 -9.10 -6.15
C ALA A 51 -15.95 -9.06 -4.73
N THR A 52 -14.73 -9.54 -4.53
CA THR A 52 -14.02 -9.46 -3.23
C THR A 52 -13.23 -8.17 -3.05
N LYS A 53 -13.24 -7.26 -4.03
CA LYS A 53 -12.45 -6.03 -3.97
C LYS A 53 -12.81 -5.20 -2.73
N PRO A 54 -11.84 -4.77 -1.91
CA PRO A 54 -12.09 -3.93 -0.74
C PRO A 54 -12.88 -2.68 -1.10
N SER A 55 -13.83 -2.30 -0.24
CA SER A 55 -14.65 -1.11 -0.44
C SER A 55 -13.77 0.15 -0.50
N TYR A 56 -14.07 1.05 -1.44
CA TYR A 56 -13.31 2.29 -1.72
C TYR A 56 -11.79 2.14 -2.00
N SER A 57 -11.26 0.92 -2.10
CA SER A 57 -9.91 0.70 -2.66
C SER A 57 -9.83 1.11 -4.13
N PRO A 58 -8.62 1.41 -4.65
CA PRO A 58 -8.46 1.86 -6.03
C PRO A 58 -9.10 0.91 -7.04
N ALA A 59 -9.71 1.45 -8.09
CA ALA A 59 -10.22 0.64 -9.18
C ALA A 59 -9.04 0.01 -9.96
N PRO A 60 -8.95 -1.32 -10.15
CA PRO A 60 -7.75 -1.93 -10.68
C PRO A 60 -7.44 -1.53 -12.13
N ASP A 61 -8.45 -1.25 -12.98
CA ASP A 61 -8.22 -0.72 -14.33
C ASP A 61 -7.54 0.64 -14.30
N LYS A 62 -8.06 1.55 -13.46
CA LYS A 62 -7.54 2.91 -13.34
C LYS A 62 -6.15 2.88 -12.72
N TRP A 63 -5.90 1.96 -11.80
CA TRP A 63 -4.60 1.76 -11.19
C TRP A 63 -3.56 1.29 -12.21
N THR A 64 -3.86 0.23 -12.96
CA THR A 64 -2.98 -0.32 -13.99
C THR A 64 -2.73 0.68 -15.13
N LYS A 65 -3.76 1.42 -15.57
CA LYS A 65 -3.60 2.50 -16.57
C LYS A 65 -2.64 3.61 -16.12
N LYS A 66 -2.47 3.83 -14.82
CA LYS A 66 -1.51 4.79 -14.26
C LYS A 66 -0.10 4.22 -14.08
N GLY A 67 0.15 3.01 -14.59
CA GLY A 67 1.42 2.29 -14.45
C GLY A 67 1.57 1.55 -13.12
N GLY A 68 0.49 1.34 -12.38
CA GLY A 68 0.49 0.50 -11.20
C GLY A 68 0.31 -0.99 -11.53
N LYS A 69 0.48 -1.84 -10.52
CA LYS A 69 0.19 -3.27 -10.54
C LYS A 69 -0.82 -3.59 -9.44
N VAL A 70 -1.74 -4.50 -9.73
CA VAL A 70 -2.69 -5.05 -8.74
C VAL A 70 -2.57 -6.56 -8.76
N THR A 71 -2.52 -7.17 -7.58
CA THR A 71 -2.54 -8.63 -7.39
C THR A 71 -3.50 -8.99 -6.25
N ILE A 72 -3.87 -10.26 -6.20
CA ILE A 72 -4.59 -10.85 -5.07
C ILE A 72 -3.72 -12.00 -4.59
N ASP A 73 -3.34 -11.99 -3.32
CA ASP A 73 -2.54 -13.03 -2.71
C ASP A 73 -3.38 -14.31 -2.50
N GLU A 74 -2.72 -15.42 -2.15
CA GLU A 74 -3.38 -16.72 -1.96
C GLU A 74 -4.48 -16.70 -0.89
N ASP A 75 -4.34 -15.82 0.10
CA ASP A 75 -5.31 -15.59 1.18
C ASP A 75 -6.49 -14.68 0.77
N GLY A 76 -6.51 -14.19 -0.48
CA GLY A 76 -7.51 -13.25 -0.97
C GLY A 76 -7.20 -11.78 -0.69
N THR A 77 -6.04 -11.47 -0.09
CA THR A 77 -5.62 -10.09 0.19
C THR A 77 -5.33 -9.35 -1.11
N TRP A 78 -6.00 -8.21 -1.31
CA TRP A 78 -5.71 -7.32 -2.43
C TRP A 78 -4.44 -6.52 -2.18
N VAL A 79 -3.56 -6.48 -3.17
CA VAL A 79 -2.27 -5.79 -3.09
C VAL A 79 -2.13 -4.83 -4.25
N TYR A 80 -1.86 -3.57 -3.94
CA TYR A 80 -1.68 -2.50 -4.91
C TYR A 80 -0.24 -2.01 -4.86
N THR A 81 0.43 -1.99 -6.00
CA THR A 81 1.78 -1.40 -6.15
C THR A 81 1.70 -0.23 -7.13
N ASN A 82 2.13 0.96 -6.72
CA ASN A 82 2.09 2.13 -7.61
C ASN A 82 3.27 2.13 -8.59
N LYS A 83 3.27 3.07 -9.55
CA LYS A 83 4.36 3.22 -10.54
C LYS A 83 5.74 3.55 -9.94
N LYS A 84 5.80 3.97 -8.67
CA LYS A 84 7.04 4.24 -7.93
C LYS A 84 7.56 2.99 -7.20
N GLY A 85 6.84 1.87 -7.27
CA GLY A 85 7.19 0.63 -6.56
C GLY A 85 6.73 0.58 -5.10
N GLN A 86 5.91 1.54 -4.64
CA GLN A 86 5.34 1.51 -3.29
C GLN A 86 4.13 0.58 -3.27
N THR A 87 4.08 -0.32 -2.31
CA THR A 87 3.06 -1.37 -2.17
C THR A 87 2.23 -1.19 -0.90
N VAL A 88 0.91 -1.33 -0.99
CA VAL A 88 -0.01 -1.40 0.16
C VAL A 88 -0.91 -2.62 0.00
N ARG A 89 -1.01 -3.40 1.08
CA ARG A 89 -1.90 -4.58 1.20
C ARG A 89 -3.21 -4.17 1.83
N TYR A 90 -4.29 -4.89 1.51
CA TYR A 90 -5.63 -4.65 2.06
C TYR A 90 -6.20 -5.88 2.79
N PRO A 91 -5.55 -6.36 3.87
CA PRO A 91 -6.08 -7.46 4.67
C PRO A 91 -7.46 -7.10 5.24
N ASP A 92 -8.40 -8.04 5.19
CA ASP A 92 -9.79 -7.85 5.64
C ASP A 92 -10.49 -6.60 5.06
N GLY A 93 -10.00 -6.10 3.92
CA GLY A 93 -10.53 -4.91 3.26
C GLY A 93 -9.98 -3.57 3.75
N TYR A 94 -9.01 -3.55 4.66
CA TYR A 94 -8.41 -2.32 5.21
C TYR A 94 -6.94 -2.17 4.81
N PRO A 95 -6.46 -0.97 4.49
CA PRO A 95 -5.07 -0.78 4.08
C PRO A 95 -4.12 -0.97 5.27
N ASP A 96 -3.05 -1.72 5.04
CA ASP A 96 -1.91 -1.76 5.94
C ASP A 96 -0.90 -0.67 5.56
N PHE A 97 -0.83 0.38 6.37
CA PHE A 97 0.10 1.50 6.18
C PHE A 97 1.37 1.40 7.04
N THR A 98 1.64 0.25 7.68
CA THR A 98 2.75 0.11 8.63
C THR A 98 4.09 0.57 8.04
N GLU A 99 4.38 0.23 6.78
CA GLU A 99 5.63 0.64 6.10
C GLU A 99 5.74 2.15 5.81
N TYR A 100 4.62 2.87 5.85
CA TYR A 100 4.53 4.30 5.55
C TYR A 100 4.11 5.13 6.77
N ALA A 101 4.12 4.51 7.96
CA ALA A 101 3.97 5.21 9.21
C ALA A 101 5.19 6.12 9.46
N HIS A 102 5.01 7.17 10.23
CA HIS A 102 6.10 8.05 10.64
C HIS A 102 7.17 7.23 11.40
N PRO A 103 8.47 7.35 11.06
CA PRO A 103 9.51 6.45 11.58
C PRO A 103 9.71 6.53 13.10
N THR A 104 9.42 7.68 13.71
CA THR A 104 9.63 7.94 15.14
C THR A 104 8.35 8.14 15.96
N VAL A 105 7.20 8.40 15.31
CA VAL A 105 5.93 8.66 16.02
C VAL A 105 5.15 7.35 16.01
N LYS A 106 5.02 6.74 17.20
CA LYS A 106 4.31 5.47 17.37
C LYS A 106 2.79 5.68 17.19
N PRO A 107 2.05 4.63 16.78
CA PRO A 107 0.59 4.65 16.87
C PRO A 107 0.11 4.98 18.28
N VAL A 108 -0.98 5.73 18.37
CA VAL A 108 -1.57 6.16 19.64
C VAL A 108 -3.01 5.70 19.74
N GLU A 109 -3.50 5.45 20.95
CA GLU A 109 -4.92 5.16 21.19
C GLU A 109 -5.61 6.42 21.72
N ILE A 110 -6.76 6.76 21.14
CA ILE A 110 -7.61 7.85 21.59
C ILE A 110 -9.07 7.41 21.60
N GLU A 111 -9.91 8.15 22.33
CA GLU A 111 -11.35 8.08 22.13
C GLU A 111 -11.71 8.82 20.84
N ILE A 112 -12.20 8.08 19.83
CA ILE A 112 -12.64 8.66 18.56
C ILE A 112 -13.96 9.40 18.77
N ALA A 113 -14.03 10.65 18.31
CA ALA A 113 -15.22 11.46 18.43
C ALA A 113 -16.44 10.86 17.71
N ASN A 114 -17.59 10.90 18.38
CA ASN A 114 -18.90 10.50 17.86
C ASN A 114 -19.95 11.59 18.17
N PRO A 115 -20.50 12.31 17.17
CA PRO A 115 -20.25 12.16 15.73
C PRO A 115 -18.81 12.53 15.35
N THR A 116 -18.39 12.08 14.17
CA THR A 116 -17.01 12.28 13.67
C THR A 116 -16.57 13.73 13.75
N ASN A 117 -15.42 13.96 14.40
CA ASN A 117 -14.76 15.27 14.46
C ASN A 117 -13.25 15.11 14.29
N ARG A 118 -12.78 15.16 13.03
CA ARG A 118 -11.37 14.94 12.70
C ARG A 118 -10.41 15.95 13.37
N PRO A 119 -10.69 17.26 13.40
CA PRO A 119 -9.84 18.19 14.15
C PRO A 119 -9.68 17.82 15.64
N LEU A 120 -10.76 17.36 16.29
CA LEU A 120 -10.70 16.90 17.67
C LEU A 120 -9.86 15.63 17.82
N ASP A 121 -10.07 14.63 16.94
CA ASP A 121 -9.27 13.40 16.94
C ASP A 121 -7.79 13.70 16.70
N TYR A 122 -7.48 14.62 15.78
CA TYR A 122 -6.10 15.03 15.48
C TYR A 122 -5.46 15.74 16.66
N LYS A 123 -6.23 16.59 17.35
CA LYS A 123 -5.79 17.21 18.61
C LYS A 123 -5.46 16.15 19.65
N ASN A 124 -6.35 15.20 19.88
CA ASN A 124 -6.14 14.15 20.88
C ASN A 124 -4.94 13.26 20.52
N ALA A 125 -4.80 12.89 19.24
CA ALA A 125 -3.67 12.09 18.77
C ALA A 125 -2.33 12.84 18.90
N ASN A 126 -2.29 14.13 18.58
CA ASN A 126 -1.09 14.95 18.77
C ASN A 126 -0.71 15.05 20.26
N VAL A 127 -1.68 15.25 21.15
CA VAL A 127 -1.43 15.30 22.60
C VAL A 127 -0.88 13.96 23.10
N GLU A 128 -1.52 12.85 22.73
CA GLU A 128 -1.08 11.50 23.14
C GLU A 128 0.30 11.14 22.58
N ALA A 129 0.61 11.60 21.36
CA ALA A 129 1.91 11.41 20.73
C ALA A 129 2.99 12.37 21.25
N GLY A 130 2.67 13.31 22.15
CA GLY A 130 3.59 14.32 22.64
C GLY A 130 4.02 15.36 21.60
N LEU A 131 3.22 15.56 20.55
CA LEU A 131 3.50 16.48 19.46
C LEU A 131 3.05 17.90 19.78
N SER A 132 3.89 18.86 19.45
CA SER A 132 3.67 20.29 19.60
C SER A 132 4.39 21.08 18.50
N LYS A 133 4.32 22.41 18.54
CA LYS A 133 5.10 23.25 17.63
C LYS A 133 6.63 23.10 17.81
N ASP A 134 7.06 22.63 18.98
CA ASP A 134 8.47 22.53 19.40
C ASP A 134 8.96 21.06 19.43
N SER A 135 8.12 20.08 19.03
CA SER A 135 8.50 18.66 18.93
C SER A 135 9.14 18.33 17.58
N ASP A 136 9.67 17.11 17.47
CA ASP A 136 10.08 16.51 16.20
C ASP A 136 9.25 15.24 15.89
N PRO A 137 8.39 15.25 14.86
CA PRO A 137 8.12 16.37 13.96
C PRO A 137 7.26 17.47 14.63
N PRO A 138 7.33 18.72 14.16
CA PRO A 138 6.48 19.78 14.68
C PRO A 138 5.07 19.74 14.07
N VAL A 139 4.07 20.16 14.84
CA VAL A 139 2.70 20.39 14.33
C VAL A 139 2.46 21.89 14.08
N PRO A 140 1.81 22.27 12.96
CA PRO A 140 1.54 23.68 12.66
C PRO A 140 0.41 24.27 13.54
N ALA A 141 -0.44 23.41 14.09
CA ALA A 141 -1.46 23.71 15.09
C ALA A 141 -1.77 22.41 15.84
N LEU A 142 -2.26 22.51 17.08
CA LEU A 142 -2.50 21.33 17.90
C LEU A 142 -3.54 20.38 17.29
N ASP A 143 -4.48 20.88 16.49
CA ASP A 143 -5.52 20.12 15.78
C ASP A 143 -5.13 19.72 14.34
N LYS A 144 -3.86 19.89 13.96
CA LYS A 144 -3.33 19.55 12.63
C LYS A 144 -2.19 18.55 12.74
N PRO A 145 -2.08 17.57 11.84
CA PRO A 145 -0.94 16.67 11.82
C PRO A 145 0.33 17.42 11.40
N PRO A 146 1.51 16.82 11.65
CA PRO A 146 2.77 17.28 11.07
C PRO A 146 2.70 17.45 9.55
N VAL A 147 3.47 18.42 9.02
CA VAL A 147 3.52 18.68 7.58
C VAL A 147 4.01 17.44 6.82
N GLY A 148 3.30 17.07 5.75
CA GLY A 148 3.60 15.86 4.97
C GLY A 148 2.90 14.60 5.46
N TYR A 149 2.29 14.64 6.65
CA TYR A 149 1.61 13.48 7.25
C TYR A 149 0.11 13.71 7.43
N ILE A 150 -0.59 12.60 7.71
CA ILE A 150 -2.00 12.59 8.11
C ILE A 150 -2.20 11.55 9.20
N TRP A 151 -3.01 11.89 10.19
CA TRP A 151 -3.51 10.91 11.15
C TRP A 151 -4.56 10.03 10.48
N HIS A 152 -4.21 8.76 10.27
CA HIS A 152 -5.05 7.70 9.75
C HIS A 152 -5.78 6.99 10.89
N HIS A 153 -7.10 6.88 10.76
CA HIS A 153 -7.95 6.14 11.69
C HIS A 153 -7.95 4.65 11.35
N HIS A 154 -7.33 3.84 12.20
CA HIS A 154 -7.25 2.40 12.06
C HIS A 154 -8.62 1.73 12.25
N GLN A 155 -8.83 0.55 11.64
CA GLN A 155 -10.12 -0.14 11.63
C GLN A 155 -10.60 -0.63 12.99
N ASN A 156 -9.71 -0.73 13.99
CA ASN A 156 -10.09 -1.08 15.36
C ASN A 156 -10.85 0.05 16.09
N GLY A 157 -10.97 1.23 15.48
CA GLY A 157 -11.82 2.31 15.97
C GLY A 157 -11.29 3.08 17.18
N LYS A 158 -10.03 2.89 17.56
CA LYS A 158 -9.38 3.61 18.65
C LYS A 158 -7.94 4.03 18.36
N THR A 159 -7.28 3.36 17.41
CA THR A 159 -5.88 3.64 17.08
C THR A 159 -5.77 4.67 15.97
N MET A 160 -4.87 5.63 16.17
CA MET A 160 -4.44 6.62 15.18
C MET A 160 -3.00 6.32 14.77
N ILE A 161 -2.75 6.28 13.47
CA ILE A 161 -1.43 6.03 12.90
C ILE A 161 -1.04 7.26 12.08
N LEU A 162 0.13 7.84 12.34
CA LEU A 162 0.61 8.97 11.55
C LEU A 162 1.24 8.44 10.25
N VAL A 163 0.61 8.69 9.11
CA VAL A 163 0.97 8.09 7.81
C VAL A 163 1.39 9.18 6.81
N ASP A 164 2.32 8.86 5.90
CA ASP A 164 2.64 9.73 4.76
C ASP A 164 1.36 10.12 3.99
N LYS A 165 1.16 11.43 3.81
CA LYS A 165 -0.07 11.98 3.23
C LYS A 165 -0.26 11.63 1.76
N ASP A 166 0.82 11.48 1.00
CA ASP A 166 0.76 11.15 -0.42
C ASP A 166 0.42 9.67 -0.61
N ILE A 167 0.99 8.79 0.21
CA ILE A 167 0.60 7.38 0.30
C ILE A 167 -0.88 7.27 0.64
N HIS A 168 -1.31 7.83 1.77
CA HIS A 168 -2.69 7.74 2.23
C HIS A 168 -3.70 8.25 1.17
N ARG A 169 -3.34 9.30 0.43
CA ARG A 169 -4.19 9.85 -0.64
C ARG A 169 -4.25 8.94 -1.87
N GLN A 170 -3.15 8.27 -2.21
CA GLN A 170 -3.08 7.42 -3.39
C GLN A 170 -3.76 6.08 -3.17
N PHE A 171 -3.58 5.48 -1.99
CA PHE A 171 -4.16 4.20 -1.59
C PHE A 171 -5.48 4.43 -0.87
N THR A 172 -6.50 4.76 -1.68
CA THR A 172 -7.85 5.06 -1.17
C THR A 172 -8.46 3.86 -0.45
N HIS A 173 -9.36 4.11 0.51
CA HIS A 173 -9.96 3.08 1.35
C HIS A 173 -11.18 3.66 2.08
N THR A 174 -11.99 2.77 2.65
CA THR A 174 -12.94 3.13 3.71
C THR A 174 -12.16 3.34 5.00
N GLY A 175 -12.13 4.55 5.54
CA GLY A 175 -11.47 4.82 6.81
C GLY A 175 -12.18 4.15 8.00
N GLY A 176 -11.45 3.80 9.06
CA GLY A 176 -12.02 3.16 10.26
C GLY A 176 -13.16 3.98 10.90
N VAL A 177 -13.09 5.31 10.83
CA VAL A 177 -14.15 6.22 11.32
C VAL A 177 -15.50 5.97 10.65
N SER A 178 -15.51 5.62 9.36
CA SER A 178 -16.75 5.29 8.65
C SER A 178 -17.35 3.97 9.13
N THR A 179 -16.54 3.06 9.68
CA THR A 179 -17.02 1.81 10.29
C THR A 179 -17.48 2.04 11.73
N VAL A 180 -16.76 2.85 12.52
CA VAL A 180 -17.11 3.16 13.93
C VAL A 180 -18.43 3.94 14.02
N ASN A 181 -18.59 4.98 13.18
CA ASN A 181 -19.76 5.85 13.21
C ASN A 181 -20.84 5.44 12.18
N GLY A 182 -20.60 4.36 11.41
CA GLY A 182 -21.47 3.89 10.34
C GLY A 182 -22.46 2.78 10.72
N LYS A 183 -22.55 2.39 11.99
CA LYS A 183 -23.66 1.53 12.44
C LYS A 183 -24.93 2.39 12.58
N LYS A 184 -25.74 2.41 11.52
CA LYS A 184 -27.20 2.51 11.63
C LYS A 184 -27.80 1.16 11.28
#